data_AF-A0A8T7GZ98-F1
#
_entry.id   AF-A0A8T7GZ98-F1
#
_cell.length_a   1.000
_cell.length_b   1.000
_cell.length_c   1.000
_cell.angle_alpha   90.00
_cell.angle_beta   90.00
_cell.angle_gamma   90.00
#
_symmetry.space_group_name_H-M   'P 1'
#
loop_
_entity.id
_entity.type
_entity.pdbx_description
1 polymer ?
#
loop_
_entity_poly.entity_id
_entity_poly.type
_entity_poly.pdbx_seq_one_letter_code
_entity_poly.pdbx_strand_id
1 'polypeptide(L)' 'MSPELFIGHKGLQEGAPDLDAIKDIHIHHGKAYIELVTGEIIKTRISSNIKELYWKVKIRNRRHAFGLD' A
#
# COMPACT_ATOMS: atom_id res chain seq x y z
N MET A 1 13.82 2.38 -24.65
CA MET A 1 12.60 1.64 -24.28
C MET A 1 12.05 2.33 -23.05
N SER A 2 10.91 3.03 -23.18
CA SER A 2 10.28 3.75 -22.08
C SER A 2 9.25 2.85 -21.40
N PRO A 3 9.17 2.79 -20.06
CA PRO A 3 8.05 2.14 -19.39
C PRO A 3 6.83 3.06 -19.51
N GLU A 4 5.78 2.55 -20.15
CA GLU A 4 4.51 3.26 -20.29
C GLU A 4 3.81 3.36 -18.93
N LEU A 5 3.51 4.61 -18.53
CA LEU A 5 2.61 4.92 -17.43
C LEU A 5 1.20 4.41 -17.78
N PHE A 6 0.74 3.38 -17.08
CA PHE A 6 -0.66 3.00 -17.07
C PHE A 6 -1.39 3.73 -15.92
N ILE A 7 -1.83 4.97 -16.17
CA ILE A 7 -2.85 5.60 -15.34
C ILE A 7 -4.21 5.22 -15.93
N GLY A 8 -4.73 4.07 -15.49
CA GLY A 8 -6.06 3.58 -15.79
C GLY A 8 -6.81 3.32 -14.49
N HIS A 9 -7.62 4.28 -14.07
CA HIS A 9 -8.46 4.20 -12.87
C HIS A 9 -9.60 3.19 -13.08
N LYS A 10 -9.34 1.88 -12.97
CA LYS A 10 -10.33 0.79 -12.86
C LYS A 10 -9.61 -0.50 -12.47
N GLY A 11 -9.95 -1.04 -11.30
CA GLY A 11 -9.59 -2.39 -10.91
C GLY A 11 -8.31 -2.46 -10.08
N LEU A 12 -8.50 -2.54 -8.76
CA LEU A 12 -7.59 -3.28 -7.90
C LEU A 12 -7.74 -4.77 -8.26
N GLN A 13 -7.31 -5.16 -9.46
CA GLN A 13 -7.41 -6.51 -10.00
C GLN A 13 -6.02 -6.89 -10.50
N GLU A 14 -5.44 -7.87 -9.80
CA GLU A 14 -4.18 -8.57 -10.07
C GLU A 14 -2.88 -7.81 -9.82
N GLY A 15 -2.59 -7.69 -8.53
CA GLY A 15 -1.32 -7.22 -8.00
C GLY A 15 -1.63 -6.40 -6.77
N ALA A 16 -1.39 -6.95 -5.57
CA ALA A 16 -1.18 -6.05 -4.45
C ALA A 16 -0.06 -5.08 -4.88
N PRO A 17 -0.21 -3.75 -4.71
CA PRO A 17 0.88 -2.84 -4.99
C PRO A 17 2.13 -3.38 -4.30
N ASP A 18 3.26 -3.37 -5.01
CA ASP A 18 4.52 -3.82 -4.45
C ASP A 18 4.71 -3.13 -3.09
N LEU A 19 5.17 -3.87 -2.09
CA LEU A 19 5.29 -3.37 -0.72
C LEU A 19 6.08 -2.05 -0.73
N ASP A 20 7.10 -1.94 -1.57
CA ASP A 20 7.94 -0.76 -1.75
C ASP A 20 7.22 0.44 -2.37
N ALA A 21 6.14 0.22 -3.12
CA ALA A 21 5.28 1.30 -3.62
C ALA A 21 4.36 1.89 -2.54
N ILE A 22 4.18 1.18 -1.42
CA ILE A 22 3.34 1.61 -0.30
C ILE A 22 4.20 2.31 0.75
N LYS A 23 3.85 3.55 1.08
CA LYS A 23 4.48 4.31 2.17
C LYS A 23 3.90 3.93 3.52
N ASP A 24 2.58 4.02 3.68
CA ASP A 24 1.89 3.62 4.91
C ASP A 24 0.44 3.18 4.64
N ILE A 25 -0.17 2.51 5.63
CA ILE A 25 -1.59 2.15 5.62
C ILE A 25 -2.26 2.62 6.93
N HIS A 26 -3.38 3.32 6.78
CA HIS A 26 -4.23 3.75 7.89
C HIS A 26 -5.59 3.06 7.80
N ILE A 27 -6.11 2.60 8.94
CA ILE A 27 -7.43 1.99 9.05
C ILE A 27 -8.33 2.92 9.87
N HIS A 28 -9.45 3.35 9.29
CA HIS A 28 -10.40 4.24 9.95
C HIS A 28 -11.83 3.95 9.49
N HIS A 29 -12.76 3.83 10.44
CA HIS A 29 -14.20 3.60 10.20
C HIS A 29 -14.50 2.52 9.15
N GLY A 30 -13.87 1.35 9.25
CA GLY A 30 -14.13 0.22 8.35
C GLY A 30 -13.50 0.34 6.96
N LYS A 31 -12.68 1.37 6.73
CA LYS A 31 -11.95 1.59 5.47
C LYS A 31 -10.44 1.61 5.70
N ALA A 32 -9.71 1.16 4.70
CA ALA A 32 -8.26 1.30 4.64
C ALA A 32 -7.89 2.40 3.66
N TYR A 33 -6.87 3.18 4.03
CA TYR A 33 -6.27 4.25 3.27
C TYR A 33 -4.81 3.86 3.07
N ILE A 34 -4.46 3.52 1.84
CA ILE A 34 -3.12 3.08 1.45
C ILE A 34 -2.44 4.30 0.83
N GLU A 35 -1.47 4.86 1.53
CA GLU A 35 -0.64 5.95 1.04
C GLU A 35 0.52 5.35 0.23
N LEU A 36 0.64 5.74 -1.04
CA LEU A 36 1.74 5.34 -1.90
C LEU A 36 2.94 6.28 -1.70
N VAL A 37 4.13 5.83 -2.10
CA VAL A 37 5.35 6.66 -2.11
C VAL A 37 5.23 7.88 -3.01
N THR A 38 4.34 7.84 -4.00
CA THR A 38 3.99 8.98 -4.87
C THR A 38 3.16 10.06 -4.17
N GLY A 39 2.64 9.78 -2.96
CA GLY A 39 1.70 10.63 -2.23
C GLY A 39 0.23 10.40 -2.60
N GLU A 40 -0.06 9.51 -3.55
CA GLU A 40 -1.43 9.10 -3.86
C GLU A 40 -2.04 8.27 -2.72
N ILE A 41 -3.34 8.45 -2.47
CA ILE A 41 -4.06 7.68 -1.45
C ILE A 41 -5.12 6.82 -2.12
N ILE A 42 -4.93 5.50 -2.05
CA ILE A 42 -5.92 4.51 -2.47
C ILE A 42 -6.83 4.18 -1.29
N LYS A 43 -8.14 4.36 -1.48
CA LYS A 43 -9.16 4.04 -0.48
C LYS A 43 -9.87 2.74 -0.82
N THR A 44 -9.89 1.80 0.13
CA THR A 44 -10.55 0.51 -0.06
C THR A 44 -11.29 0.04 1.21
N ARG A 45 -12.13 -0.98 1.06
CA ARG A 45 -12.78 -1.65 2.20
C ARG A 45 -11.76 -2.54 2.91
N ILE A 46 -11.92 -2.71 4.22
CA ILE A 46 -11.07 -3.65 4.96
C ILE A 46 -11.46 -5.08 4.58
N SER A 47 -10.49 -5.84 4.09
CA SER A 47 -10.56 -7.28 3.88
C SER A 47 -9.40 -7.97 4.62
N SER A 48 -9.40 -9.30 4.70
CA SER A 48 -8.30 -10.06 5.31
C SER A 48 -6.95 -9.76 4.64
N ASN A 49 -6.92 -9.68 3.31
CA ASN A 49 -5.71 -9.35 2.55
C ASN A 49 -5.18 -7.94 2.88
N ILE A 50 -6.08 -6.97 3.04
CA ILE A 50 -5.70 -5.60 3.41
C ILE A 50 -5.18 -5.52 4.85
N LYS A 51 -5.73 -6.33 5.77
CA LYS A 51 -5.20 -6.44 7.14
C LYS A 51 -3.80 -7.05 7.16
N GLU A 52 -3.56 -8.08 6.35
CA GLU A 52 -2.23 -8.68 6.22
C GLU A 52 -1.22 -7.68 5.66
N LEU A 53 -1.60 -6.97 4.58
CA LEU A 53 -0.78 -5.93 3.97
C LEU A 53 -0.46 -4.80 4.95
N TYR A 54 -1.44 -4.35 5.74
CA TYR A 54 -1.24 -3.39 6.81
C TYR A 54 -0.13 -3.84 7.78
N TRP A 55 -0.18 -5.08 8.26
CA TRP A 55 0.85 -5.58 9.18
C TRP A 55 2.22 -5.69 8.55
N LYS A 56 2.32 -6.14 7.29
CA LYS A 56 3.58 -6.19 6.55
C LYS A 56 4.21 -4.80 6.43
N VAL A 57 3.42 -3.79 6.07
CA VAL A 57 3.87 -2.38 5.97
C VAL A 57 4.32 -1.85 7.34
N LYS A 58 3.55 -2.10 8.41
CA LYS A 58 3.93 -1.65 9.77
C LYS A 58 5.21 -2.30 10.27
N ILE A 59 5.42 -3.59 10.01
CA ILE A 59 6.64 -4.30 10.39
C ILE A 59 7.84 -3.74 9.62
N ARG A 60 7.74 -3.59 8.29
CA ARG A 60 8.79 -3.00 7.47
C ARG A 60 9.16 -1.60 7.97
N ASN A 61 8.17 -0.72 8.13
CA ASN A 61 8.40 0.65 8.59
C ASN A 61 9.06 0.69 9.97
N ARG A 62 8.70 -0.24 10.86
CA ARG A 62 9.35 -0.38 12.17
C ARG A 62 10.80 -0.82 12.03
N ARG A 63 11.10 -1.83 11.19
CA ARG A 63 12.48 -2.29 10.95
C ARG A 63 13.35 -1.17 10.39
N HIS A 64 12.87 -0.44 9.40
CA HIS A 64 13.57 0.70 8.82
C HIS A 64 13.84 1.80 9.86
N ALA A 65 12.87 2.11 10.73
CA ALA A 65 13.06 3.08 11.81
C ALA A 65 14.14 2.67 12.83
N PHE A 66 14.44 1.38 12.94
CA PHE A 66 15.54 0.86 13.78
C PHE A 66 16.83 0.59 12.98
N GLY A 67 16.88 0.88 11.68
CA GLY A 67 18.04 0.59 10.82
C GLY A 67 18.27 -0.91 10.61
N LEU A 68 17.20 -1.71 10.63
CA LEU A 68 17.23 -3.18 10.55
C LEU A 68 16.83 -3.72 9.17
N ASP A 69 17.01 -2.94 8.11
CA ASP A 69 16.78 -3.39 6.72
C ASP A 69 17.89 -4.32 6.22
#